data_AF-E3PVG6-F1
#
_entry.id   AF-E3PVG6-F1
#
_cell.length_a   1.000
_cell.length_b   1.000
_cell.length_c   1.000
_cell.angle_alpha   90.00
_cell.angle_beta   90.00
_cell.angle_gamma   90.00
#
_symmetry.space_group_name_H-M   'P 1'
#
loop_
_entity.id
_entity.type
_entity.pdbx_description
1 polymer ?
#
loop_
_entity_poly.entity_id
_entity_poly.type
_entity_poly.pdbx_seq_one_letter_code
_entity_poly.pdbx_strand_id
1 'polypeptide(L)'
;MKKIYKTMLLMLIVILATISVTFFVTNKFHEQELYSVSGVLEQVKDISELNTVEMYFNEIIDFKNAKLFNNFQIPFTEKSFIFTVKSKVKAGVDLSSIDEGDIAISGKSLIIKLPNPKITSKEILSYKVYDEKNGLFNEVTTEDTLKALELFEKDIEKQALDSGIIEKSKENTKLIIRNLFLSYGFESIEIKWK
;
A
#
# COMPACT_ATOMS: atom_id res chain seq x y z
N MET A 1 -1.52 -61.99 -43.80
CA MET A 1 -2.31 -61.67 -42.59
C MET A 1 -1.47 -61.55 -41.32
N LYS A 2 -0.49 -62.43 -41.05
CA LYS A 2 0.30 -62.38 -39.79
C LYS A 2 1.17 -61.12 -39.56
N LYS A 3 1.62 -60.44 -40.62
CA LYS A 3 2.44 -59.21 -40.48
C LYS A 3 1.61 -57.98 -40.08
N ILE A 4 0.36 -57.90 -40.53
CA ILE A 4 -0.53 -56.72 -40.35
C ILE A 4 -1.03 -56.63 -38.90
N TYR A 5 -1.37 -57.76 -38.25
CA TYR A 5 -1.77 -57.73 -36.84
C TYR A 5 -0.62 -57.30 -35.93
N LYS A 6 0.63 -57.63 -36.30
CA LYS A 6 1.81 -57.30 -35.51
C LYS A 6 2.13 -55.80 -35.56
N THR A 7 1.96 -55.15 -36.72
CA THR A 7 2.08 -53.70 -36.86
C THR A 7 0.93 -52.95 -36.19
N MET A 8 -0.31 -53.46 -36.26
CA MET A 8 -1.45 -52.87 -35.52
C MET A 8 -1.26 -52.98 -34.00
N LEU A 9 -0.76 -54.12 -33.52
CA LEU A 9 -0.45 -54.32 -32.10
C LEU A 9 0.65 -53.36 -31.62
N LEU A 10 1.69 -53.15 -32.44
CA LEU A 10 2.77 -52.20 -32.12
C LEU A 10 2.24 -50.76 -32.01
N MET A 11 1.39 -50.33 -32.94
CA MET A 11 0.79 -48.98 -32.91
C MET A 11 -0.11 -48.80 -31.68
N LEU A 12 -0.88 -49.82 -31.30
CA LEU A 12 -1.74 -49.77 -30.11
C LEU A 12 -0.89 -49.60 -28.83
N ILE A 13 0.23 -50.30 -28.72
CA ILE A 13 1.15 -50.19 -27.58
C ILE A 13 1.77 -48.79 -27.51
N VAL A 14 2.16 -48.22 -28.66
CA VAL A 14 2.70 -46.85 -28.73
C VAL A 14 1.65 -45.82 -28.30
N ILE A 15 0.40 -45.95 -28.78
CA ILE A 15 -0.69 -45.06 -28.40
C ILE A 15 -0.97 -45.17 -26.89
N LEU A 16 -1.07 -46.38 -26.35
CA LEU A 16 -1.25 -46.59 -24.91
C LEU A 16 -0.08 -46.04 -24.08
N ALA A 17 1.15 -46.15 -24.57
CA ALA A 17 2.32 -45.56 -23.92
C ALA A 17 2.26 -44.03 -23.93
N THR A 18 1.85 -43.40 -25.04
CA THR A 18 1.70 -41.93 -25.10
C THR A 18 0.57 -41.41 -24.21
N ILE A 19 -0.56 -42.12 -24.13
CA ILE A 19 -1.67 -41.78 -23.24
C ILE A 19 -1.25 -41.95 -21.78
N SER A 20 -0.53 -43.03 -21.46
CA SER A 20 -0.02 -43.27 -20.11
C SER A 20 0.98 -42.20 -19.68
N VAL A 21 1.93 -41.83 -20.55
CA VAL A 21 2.92 -40.76 -20.28
C VAL A 21 2.23 -39.41 -20.11
N THR A 22 1.30 -39.05 -21.00
CA THR A 22 0.56 -37.77 -20.88
C THR A 22 -0.28 -37.73 -19.62
N PHE A 23 -1.00 -38.80 -19.28
CA PHE A 23 -1.75 -38.90 -18.03
C PHE A 23 -0.84 -38.79 -16.80
N PHE A 24 0.32 -39.45 -16.81
CA PHE A 24 1.28 -39.37 -15.70
C PHE A 24 1.91 -37.98 -15.54
N VAL A 25 2.13 -37.27 -16.65
CA VAL A 25 2.63 -35.90 -16.66
C VAL A 25 1.55 -34.93 -16.17
N THR A 26 0.31 -35.02 -16.66
CA THR A 26 -0.77 -34.11 -16.26
C THR A 26 -1.25 -34.34 -14.83
N ASN A 27 -1.26 -35.59 -14.34
CA ASN A 27 -1.80 -35.93 -13.02
C ASN A 27 -0.80 -35.67 -11.86
N LYS A 28 0.42 -35.21 -12.16
CA LYS A 28 1.44 -34.83 -11.16
C LYS A 28 1.48 -33.34 -10.82
N PHE A 29 0.71 -32.50 -11.52
CA PHE A 29 0.63 -31.07 -11.23
C PHE A 29 -0.62 -30.79 -10.39
N HIS A 30 -0.49 -31.03 -9.08
CA HIS A 30 -1.35 -30.41 -8.09
C HIS A 30 -0.50 -29.36 -7.39
N GLU A 31 -0.70 -28.09 -7.72
CA GLU A 31 -0.19 -26.98 -6.93
C GLU A 31 -0.91 -26.99 -5.58
N GLN A 32 -0.18 -27.32 -4.52
CA GLN A 32 -0.63 -27.01 -3.17
C GLN A 32 0.01 -25.69 -2.77
N GLU A 33 -0.82 -24.67 -2.56
CA GLU A 33 -0.37 -23.41 -1.96
C GLU A 33 -0.08 -23.65 -0.47
N LEU A 34 1.19 -23.93 -0.16
CA LEU A 34 1.67 -24.02 1.22
C LEU A 34 1.93 -22.60 1.75
N TYR A 35 0.91 -21.98 2.32
CA TYR A 35 1.03 -20.69 2.98
C TYR A 35 1.35 -20.87 4.46
N SER A 36 2.56 -20.47 4.88
CA SER A 36 2.96 -20.46 6.29
C SER A 36 3.43 -19.05 6.69
N VAL A 37 2.72 -18.42 7.63
CA VAL A 37 3.14 -17.15 8.22
C VAL A 37 3.74 -17.45 9.58
N SER A 38 4.99 -17.01 9.77
CA SER A 38 5.65 -17.00 11.08
C SER A 38 6.05 -15.55 11.35
N GLY A 39 5.50 -14.96 12.41
CA GLY A 39 5.79 -13.60 12.82
C GLY A 39 6.16 -13.56 14.29
N VAL A 40 7.12 -12.71 14.65
CA VAL A 40 7.52 -12.42 16.03
C VAL A 40 7.20 -10.96 16.30
N LEU A 41 6.62 -10.67 17.48
CA LEU A 41 6.41 -9.30 17.92
C LEU A 41 7.77 -8.59 18.03
N GLU A 42 7.99 -7.59 17.18
CA GLU A 42 9.25 -6.84 17.16
C GLU A 42 9.28 -5.78 18.26
N GLN A 43 8.22 -4.96 18.38
CA GLN A 43 8.21 -3.82 19.28
C GLN A 43 6.79 -3.43 19.73
N VAL A 44 6.68 -2.93 20.95
CA VAL A 44 5.50 -2.20 21.47
C VAL A 44 5.91 -0.75 21.74
N LYS A 45 5.08 0.21 21.34
CA LYS A 45 5.26 1.64 21.61
C LYS A 45 3.98 2.23 22.18
N ASP A 46 4.11 2.99 23.26
CA ASP A 46 3.03 3.85 23.75
C ASP A 46 2.93 5.07 22.83
N ILE A 47 1.71 5.38 22.39
CA ILE A 47 1.41 6.50 21.50
C ILE A 47 0.31 7.37 22.10
N SER A 48 0.36 8.67 21.83
CA SER A 48 -0.66 9.64 22.24
C SER A 48 -1.03 10.50 21.05
N GLU A 49 -1.72 9.92 20.08
CA GLU A 49 -2.10 10.60 18.84
C GLU A 49 -3.60 10.89 18.78
N LEU A 50 -3.94 12.14 18.43
CA LEU A 50 -5.30 12.53 18.08
C LEU A 50 -5.41 12.71 16.57
N ASN A 51 -5.77 11.62 15.88
CA ASN A 51 -6.03 11.62 14.44
C ASN A 51 -7.46 12.09 14.16
N THR A 52 -7.58 13.19 13.42
CA THR A 52 -8.86 13.91 13.25
C THR A 52 -9.32 13.97 11.80
N VAL A 53 -8.47 13.54 10.86
CA VAL A 53 -8.76 13.46 9.44
C VAL A 53 -8.19 12.17 8.87
N GLU A 54 -8.97 11.55 8.00
CA GLU A 54 -8.57 10.44 7.14
C GLU A 54 -9.03 10.78 5.72
N MET A 55 -8.11 10.67 4.76
CA MET A 55 -8.38 10.84 3.34
C MET A 55 -8.14 9.53 2.61
N TYR A 56 -9.01 9.21 1.65
CA TYR A 56 -8.91 8.00 0.84
C TYR A 56 -8.59 8.38 -0.60
N PHE A 57 -7.64 7.65 -1.18
CA PHE A 57 -7.19 7.83 -2.55
C PHE A 57 -7.42 6.54 -3.33
N ASN A 58 -7.82 6.69 -4.58
CA ASN A 58 -8.00 5.59 -5.53
C ASN A 58 -7.42 6.03 -6.87
N GLU A 59 -6.26 5.49 -7.20
CA GLU A 59 -5.43 5.99 -8.29
C GLU A 59 -5.09 4.88 -9.27
N ILE A 60 -4.90 5.26 -10.54
CA ILE A 60 -4.36 4.40 -11.59
C ILE A 60 -2.94 4.87 -11.82
N ILE A 61 -1.99 3.94 -11.72
CA ILE A 61 -0.57 4.22 -11.84
C ILE A 61 -0.04 3.53 -13.09
N ASP A 62 0.50 4.35 -13.99
CA ASP A 62 1.18 3.89 -15.20
C ASP A 62 2.69 3.91 -14.96
N PHE A 63 3.30 2.73 -14.80
CA PHE A 63 4.75 2.62 -14.66
C PHE A 63 5.38 2.24 -16.00
N LYS A 64 6.51 2.88 -16.34
CA LYS A 64 7.31 2.56 -17.53
C LYS A 64 8.79 2.55 -17.21
N ASN A 65 9.51 1.59 -17.78
CA ASN A 65 10.96 1.48 -17.65
C ASN A 65 11.59 0.90 -18.92
N ALA A 66 12.80 1.32 -19.26
CA ALA A 66 13.58 0.75 -20.36
C ALA A 66 15.03 0.56 -19.95
N LYS A 67 15.75 -0.34 -20.64
CA LYS A 67 17.20 -0.51 -20.42
C LYS A 67 17.97 0.64 -21.05
N LEU A 68 18.98 1.13 -20.33
CA LEU A 68 19.87 2.19 -20.77
C LEU A 68 21.29 1.65 -21.01
N PHE A 69 21.95 2.12 -22.06
CA PHE A 69 23.38 1.92 -22.33
C PHE A 69 24.03 3.29 -22.57
N ASN A 70 24.97 3.70 -21.72
CA ASN A 70 25.56 5.05 -21.73
C ASN A 70 24.50 6.18 -21.84
N ASN A 71 23.46 6.10 -21.00
CA ASN A 71 22.31 7.02 -20.98
C ASN A 71 21.44 7.03 -22.25
N PHE A 72 21.73 6.17 -23.23
CA PHE A 72 20.88 5.98 -24.40
C PHE A 72 19.90 4.82 -24.18
N GLN A 73 18.63 5.01 -24.48
CA GLN A 73 17.60 3.98 -24.36
C GLN A 73 17.78 2.90 -25.43
N ILE A 74 17.83 1.63 -25.01
CA ILE A 74 17.92 0.51 -25.94
C ILE A 74 16.53 0.30 -26.58
N PRO A 75 16.38 0.36 -27.92
CA PRO A 75 15.11 0.13 -28.59
C PRO A 75 14.47 -1.20 -28.20
N PHE A 76 13.14 -1.25 -28.13
CA PHE A 76 12.33 -2.44 -27.83
C PHE A 76 12.52 -3.06 -26.42
N THR A 77 13.29 -2.44 -25.53
CA THR A 77 13.45 -2.90 -24.13
C THR A 77 12.49 -2.23 -23.15
N GLU A 78 11.58 -1.39 -23.64
CA GLU A 78 10.57 -0.74 -22.79
C GLU A 78 9.58 -1.77 -22.26
N LYS A 79 9.40 -1.77 -20.93
CA LYS A 79 8.34 -2.45 -20.22
C LYS A 79 7.39 -1.43 -19.60
N SER A 80 6.15 -1.84 -19.43
CA SER A 80 5.14 -1.01 -18.76
C SER A 80 4.13 -1.88 -18.03
N PHE A 81 3.59 -1.37 -16.93
CA PHE A 81 2.44 -1.98 -16.28
C PHE A 81 1.54 -0.91 -15.67
N ILE A 82 0.25 -1.22 -15.64
CA ILE A 82 -0.81 -0.38 -15.11
C ILE A 82 -1.38 -1.08 -13.88
N PHE A 83 -1.48 -0.37 -12.77
CA PHE A 83 -2.13 -0.90 -11.58
C PHE A 83 -3.01 0.14 -10.90
N THR A 84 -4.09 -0.32 -10.27
CA THR A 84 -4.92 0.52 -9.42
C THR A 84 -4.46 0.40 -7.97
N VAL A 85 -4.31 1.51 -7.27
CA VAL A 85 -3.98 1.54 -5.85
C VAL A 85 -5.07 2.23 -5.07
N LYS A 86 -5.52 1.58 -3.99
CA LYS A 86 -6.33 2.20 -2.96
C LYS A 86 -5.47 2.42 -1.73
N SER A 87 -5.60 3.59 -1.15
CA SER A 87 -4.77 4.01 -0.05
C SER A 87 -5.49 5.01 0.83
N LYS A 88 -4.97 5.20 2.04
CA LYS A 88 -5.46 6.22 2.96
C LYS A 88 -4.31 6.95 3.65
N VAL A 89 -4.55 8.22 3.94
CA VAL A 89 -3.63 9.07 4.69
C VAL A 89 -4.37 9.64 5.88
N LYS A 90 -3.74 9.59 7.06
CA LYS A 90 -4.27 10.18 8.30
C LYS A 90 -3.42 11.37 8.70
N ALA A 91 -4.08 12.38 9.27
CA ALA A 91 -3.41 13.49 9.92
C ALA A 91 -3.99 13.74 11.31
N GLY A 92 -3.11 14.15 12.21
CA GLY A 92 -3.42 14.32 13.61
C GLY A 92 -2.36 15.09 14.38
N VAL A 93 -2.64 15.25 15.66
CA VAL A 93 -1.75 15.93 16.62
C VAL A 93 -1.15 14.88 17.55
N ASP A 94 0.16 14.96 17.73
CA ASP A 94 0.91 14.18 18.71
C ASP A 94 0.81 14.87 20.08
N LEU A 95 -0.02 14.33 20.96
CA LEU A 95 -0.28 14.89 22.29
C LEU A 95 0.85 14.58 23.28
N SER A 96 1.77 13.67 22.95
CA SER A 96 2.88 13.30 23.84
C SER A 96 3.87 14.45 24.09
N SER A 97 3.89 15.46 23.20
CA SER A 97 4.75 16.64 23.32
C SER A 97 4.08 17.84 24.00
N ILE A 98 2.92 17.63 24.64
CA ILE A 98 2.23 18.65 25.43
C ILE A 98 2.67 18.49 26.89
N ASP A 99 3.10 19.59 27.49
CA ASP A 99 3.49 19.64 28.90
C ASP A 99 2.64 20.65 29.70
N GLU A 100 2.88 20.73 31.01
CA GLU A 100 2.14 21.64 31.90
C GLU A 100 2.28 23.11 31.49
N GLY A 101 3.41 23.50 30.90
CA GLY A 101 3.67 24.87 30.42
C GLY A 101 2.86 25.26 29.18
N ASP A 102 2.23 24.29 28.52
CA ASP A 102 1.34 24.52 27.38
C ASP A 102 -0.10 24.80 27.78
N ILE A 103 -0.43 24.61 29.06
CA ILE A 103 -1.78 24.71 29.58
C ILE A 103 -1.81 25.85 30.60
N ALA A 104 -2.67 26.84 30.35
CA ALA A 104 -2.95 27.91 31.30
C ALA A 104 -4.45 27.96 31.59
N ILE A 105 -4.81 27.86 32.87
CA ILE A 105 -6.18 27.91 33.35
C ILE A 105 -6.37 29.13 34.25
N SER A 106 -7.41 29.91 33.99
CA SER A 106 -7.82 31.03 34.83
C SER A 106 -9.34 31.05 34.96
N GLY A 107 -9.85 30.68 36.14
CA GLY A 107 -11.28 30.49 36.37
C GLY A 107 -11.85 29.44 35.41
N LYS A 108 -12.76 29.85 34.52
CA LYS A 108 -13.37 29.01 33.47
C LYS A 108 -12.78 29.23 32.07
N SER A 109 -11.62 29.89 31.99
CA SER A 109 -10.89 30.08 30.74
C SER A 109 -9.70 29.12 30.65
N LEU A 110 -9.54 28.46 29.51
CA LEU A 110 -8.45 27.56 29.17
C LEU A 110 -7.68 28.09 27.96
N ILE A 111 -6.37 28.16 28.06
CA ILE A 111 -5.46 28.33 26.91
C ILE A 111 -4.63 27.07 26.80
N ILE A 112 -4.61 26.44 25.63
CA ILE A 112 -3.79 25.27 25.34
C ILE A 112 -2.94 25.49 24.08
N LYS A 113 -1.64 25.18 24.17
CA LYS A 113 -0.72 25.17 23.02
C LYS A 113 -0.57 23.74 22.51
N LEU A 114 -1.07 23.48 21.30
CA LEU A 114 -0.95 22.18 20.64
C LEU A 114 0.18 22.20 19.61
N PRO A 115 0.89 21.09 19.40
CA PRO A 115 1.79 20.98 18.26
C PRO A 115 0.98 21.02 16.96
N ASN A 116 1.57 21.56 15.89
CA ASN A 116 0.94 21.55 14.58
C ASN A 116 0.61 20.11 14.14
N PRO A 117 -0.57 19.86 13.53
CA PRO A 117 -0.87 18.54 13.01
C PRO A 117 0.12 18.12 11.93
N LYS A 118 0.37 16.82 11.85
CA LYS A 118 1.23 16.17 10.86
C LYS A 118 0.51 14.96 10.27
N ILE A 119 1.00 14.49 9.13
CA ILE A 119 0.60 13.17 8.63
C ILE A 119 1.15 12.13 9.61
N THR A 120 0.27 11.27 10.12
CA THR A 120 0.59 10.26 11.14
C THR A 120 0.60 8.86 10.57
N SER A 121 -0.16 8.61 9.50
CA SER A 121 -0.18 7.32 8.81
C SER A 121 -0.37 7.50 7.31
N LYS A 122 0.30 6.64 6.55
CA LYS A 122 0.14 6.44 5.11
C LYS A 122 0.04 4.94 4.90
N GLU A 123 -1.07 4.47 4.34
CA GLU A 123 -1.35 3.05 4.21
C GLU A 123 -1.84 2.75 2.80
N ILE A 124 -1.18 1.80 2.12
CA ILE A 124 -1.71 1.15 0.92
C ILE A 124 -2.68 0.06 1.38
N LEU A 125 -3.96 0.21 1.03
CA LEU A 125 -5.02 -0.73 1.41
C LEU A 125 -5.08 -1.93 0.48
N SER A 126 -4.91 -1.69 -0.82
CA SER A 126 -4.88 -2.73 -1.83
C SER A 126 -4.28 -2.18 -3.11
N TYR A 127 -3.59 -3.03 -3.86
CA TYR A 127 -3.25 -2.75 -5.25
C TYR A 127 -3.71 -3.90 -6.15
N LYS A 128 -3.98 -3.60 -7.42
CA LYS A 128 -4.35 -4.59 -8.42
C LYS A 128 -3.67 -4.27 -9.74
N VAL A 129 -2.90 -5.24 -10.24
CA VAL A 129 -2.36 -5.19 -11.59
C VAL A 129 -3.51 -5.28 -12.59
N TYR A 130 -3.55 -4.33 -13.52
CA TYR A 130 -4.55 -4.22 -14.57
C TYR A 130 -4.02 -4.71 -15.92
N ASP A 131 -2.82 -4.27 -16.30
CA ASP A 131 -2.17 -4.65 -17.55
C ASP A 131 -0.65 -4.67 -17.39
N GLU A 132 0.03 -5.59 -18.08
CA GLU A 132 1.48 -5.74 -18.06
C GLU A 132 2.01 -6.00 -19.47
N LYS A 133 3.09 -5.30 -19.81
CA LYS A 133 3.77 -5.44 -21.09
C LYS A 133 5.28 -5.56 -20.87
N ASN A 134 5.82 -6.71 -21.24
CA ASN A 134 7.25 -6.98 -21.20
C ASN A 134 8.00 -6.31 -22.37
N GLY A 135 9.21 -5.83 -22.08
CA GLY A 135 10.18 -5.44 -23.10
C GLY A 135 11.08 -6.62 -23.50
N LEU A 136 11.75 -6.52 -24.65
CA LEU A 136 12.74 -7.52 -25.05
C LEU A 136 13.87 -7.59 -24.01
N PHE A 137 14.03 -8.76 -23.37
CA PHE A 137 15.01 -8.99 -22.31
C PHE A 137 14.85 -8.06 -21.09
N ASN A 138 13.65 -7.50 -20.88
CA ASN A 138 13.29 -6.64 -19.75
C ASN A 138 11.84 -6.94 -19.35
N GLU A 139 11.65 -8.01 -18.58
CA GLU A 139 10.34 -8.42 -18.09
C GLU A 139 9.91 -7.57 -16.88
N VAL A 140 8.60 -7.46 -16.68
CA VAL A 140 8.02 -6.90 -15.45
C VAL A 140 8.27 -7.89 -14.32
N THR A 141 8.79 -7.39 -13.19
CA THR A 141 9.06 -8.21 -12.02
C THR A 141 8.38 -7.65 -10.78
N THR A 142 8.33 -8.46 -9.72
CA THR A 142 7.81 -8.03 -8.41
C THR A 142 8.60 -6.85 -7.87
N GLU A 143 9.91 -6.77 -8.10
CA GLU A 143 10.73 -5.62 -7.69
C GLU A 143 10.28 -4.32 -8.37
N ASP A 144 9.83 -4.36 -9.62
CA ASP A 144 9.30 -3.16 -10.27
C ASP A 144 8.00 -2.69 -9.60
N THR A 145 7.14 -3.64 -9.22
CA THR A 145 5.89 -3.34 -8.50
C THR A 145 6.18 -2.71 -7.14
N LEU A 146 7.11 -3.28 -6.37
CA LEU A 146 7.54 -2.72 -5.09
C LEU A 146 8.10 -1.31 -5.27
N LYS A 147 8.95 -1.09 -6.29
CA LYS A 147 9.49 0.23 -6.61
C LYS A 147 8.39 1.23 -6.99
N ALA A 148 7.39 0.81 -7.75
CA ALA A 148 6.26 1.67 -8.11
C ALA A 148 5.42 2.04 -6.87
N LEU A 149 5.21 1.11 -5.94
CA LEU A 149 4.54 1.37 -4.67
C LEU A 149 5.35 2.32 -3.77
N GLU A 150 6.67 2.19 -3.70
CA GLU A 150 7.55 3.12 -2.97
C GLU A 150 7.49 4.55 -3.53
N LEU A 151 7.44 4.69 -4.86
CA LEU A 151 7.26 5.99 -5.51
C LEU A 151 5.87 6.56 -5.20
N PHE A 152 4.83 5.73 -5.29
CA PHE A 152 3.47 6.11 -4.96
C PHE A 152 3.29 6.59 -3.51
N GLU A 153 3.96 5.97 -2.54
CA GLU A 153 3.91 6.42 -1.14
C GLU A 153 4.41 7.86 -0.93
N LYS A 154 5.28 8.36 -1.81
CA LYS A 154 5.71 9.76 -1.78
C LYS A 154 4.69 10.67 -2.46
N ASP A 155 4.10 10.20 -3.55
CA ASP A 155 3.09 10.96 -4.31
C ASP A 155 1.82 11.15 -3.49
N ILE A 156 1.34 10.12 -2.77
CA ILE A 156 0.14 10.23 -1.94
C ILE A 156 0.30 11.21 -0.77
N GLU A 157 1.49 11.30 -0.19
CA GLU A 157 1.78 12.27 0.87
C GLU A 157 1.60 13.68 0.34
N LYS A 158 2.20 13.97 -0.82
CA LYS A 158 2.06 15.26 -1.49
C LYS A 158 0.60 15.54 -1.84
N GLN A 159 -0.11 14.57 -2.40
CA GLN A 159 -1.53 14.74 -2.74
C GLN A 159 -2.40 15.05 -1.52
N ALA A 160 -2.15 14.41 -0.38
CA ALA A 160 -2.84 14.70 0.87
C ALA A 160 -2.54 16.12 1.38
N LEU A 161 -1.28 16.56 1.30
CA LEU A 161 -0.89 17.93 1.64
C LEU A 161 -1.56 18.95 0.71
N ASP A 162 -1.52 18.72 -0.59
CA ASP A 162 -2.15 19.58 -1.61
C ASP A 162 -3.68 19.60 -1.46
N SER A 163 -4.28 18.54 -0.92
CA SER A 163 -5.71 18.44 -0.59
C SER A 163 -6.07 19.10 0.76
N GLY A 164 -5.12 19.72 1.46
CA GLY A 164 -5.36 20.46 2.70
C GLY A 164 -5.61 19.57 3.92
N ILE A 165 -5.01 18.37 3.98
CA ILE A 165 -5.22 17.44 5.11
C ILE A 165 -4.80 18.04 6.45
N ILE A 166 -3.76 18.89 6.47
CA ILE A 166 -3.23 19.53 7.68
C ILE A 166 -4.19 20.60 8.19
N GLU A 167 -4.69 21.46 7.30
CA GLU A 167 -5.67 22.51 7.61
C GLU A 167 -6.95 21.87 8.15
N LYS A 168 -7.43 20.81 7.48
CA LYS A 168 -8.61 20.08 7.94
C LYS A 168 -8.39 19.44 9.31
N SER A 169 -7.19 18.91 9.55
CA SER A 169 -6.84 18.36 10.86
C SER A 169 -6.79 19.43 11.94
N LYS A 170 -6.26 20.63 11.63
CA LYS A 170 -6.27 21.78 12.55
C LYS A 170 -7.70 22.17 12.94
N GLU A 171 -8.59 22.29 11.96
CA GLU A 171 -10.00 22.62 12.18
C GLU A 171 -10.69 21.58 13.06
N ASN A 172 -10.59 20.30 12.69
CA ASN A 172 -11.23 19.21 13.39
C ASN A 172 -10.68 19.06 14.82
N THR A 173 -9.37 19.17 15.01
CA THR A 173 -8.74 19.15 16.34
C THR A 173 -9.24 20.29 17.20
N LYS A 174 -9.33 21.52 16.67
CA LYS A 174 -9.90 22.64 17.43
C LYS A 174 -11.32 22.35 17.90
N LEU A 175 -12.17 21.84 17.01
CA LEU A 175 -13.56 21.51 17.34
C LEU A 175 -13.64 20.44 18.44
N ILE A 176 -12.87 19.36 18.31
CA ILE A 176 -12.85 18.25 19.28
C ILE A 176 -12.40 18.74 20.66
N ILE A 177 -11.24 19.42 20.73
CA ILE A 177 -10.69 19.92 21.99
C ILE A 177 -11.62 20.94 22.64
N ARG A 178 -12.19 21.85 21.83
CA ARG A 178 -13.13 22.86 22.33
C ARG A 178 -14.39 22.20 22.90
N ASN A 179 -15.00 21.27 22.18
CA ASN A 179 -16.19 20.56 22.64
C ASN A 179 -15.93 19.74 23.90
N LEU A 180 -14.76 19.08 23.99
CA LEU A 180 -14.35 18.33 25.17
C LEU A 180 -14.32 19.25 26.40
N PHE A 181 -13.57 20.35 26.37
CA PHE A 181 -13.43 21.21 27.54
C PHE A 181 -14.69 22.04 27.87
N LEU A 182 -15.50 22.39 26.87
CA LEU A 182 -16.84 22.95 27.12
C LEU A 182 -17.70 21.98 27.94
N SER A 183 -17.64 20.67 27.64
CA SER A 183 -18.39 19.65 28.39
C SER A 183 -17.93 19.50 29.85
N TYR A 184 -16.69 19.91 30.16
CA TYR A 184 -16.13 19.94 31.51
C TYR A 184 -16.36 21.29 32.24
N GLY A 185 -17.12 22.21 31.66
CA GLY A 185 -17.54 23.45 32.33
C GLY A 185 -16.64 24.67 32.11
N PHE A 186 -15.66 24.57 31.19
CA PHE A 186 -14.97 25.75 30.69
C PHE A 186 -15.91 26.56 29.78
N GLU A 187 -15.77 27.89 29.76
CA GLU A 187 -16.60 28.80 28.96
C GLU A 187 -15.82 29.44 27.81
N SER A 188 -14.51 29.62 28.00
CA SER A 188 -13.59 30.19 27.01
C SER A 188 -12.42 29.24 26.80
N ILE A 189 -12.22 28.80 25.55
CA ILE A 189 -11.11 27.93 25.18
C ILE A 189 -10.37 28.56 24.00
N GLU A 190 -9.10 28.93 24.21
CA GLU A 190 -8.19 29.41 23.20
C GLU A 190 -7.16 28.33 22.86
N ILE A 191 -7.06 27.97 21.58
CA ILE A 191 -6.12 26.97 21.09
C ILE A 191 -5.06 27.68 20.26
N LYS A 192 -3.81 27.57 20.69
CA LYS A 192 -2.61 28.09 20.01
C LYS A 192 -1.83 26.92 19.41
N TRP A 193 -1.09 27.20 18.34
CA TRP A 193 -0.23 26.21 17.69
C TRP A 193 1.23 26.53 17.97
N LYS A 194 2.04 25.51 18.26
CA LYS A 194 3.50 25.60 18.35
C LYS A 194 4.16 25.46 17.00
#